data_AF-M6FDY4-F1
#
_entry.id   AF-M6FDY4-F1
#
_cell.length_a   1.000
_cell.length_b   1.000
_cell.length_c   1.000
_cell.angle_alpha   90.00
_cell.angle_beta   90.00
_cell.angle_gamma   90.00
#
_symmetry.space_group_name_H-M   'P 1'
#
loop_
_entity.id
_entity.type
_entity.pdbx_description
1 polymer ?
#
loop_
_entity_poly.entity_id
_entity_poly.type
_entity_poly.pdbx_seq_one_letter_code
_entity_poly.pdbx_strand_id
1 'polypeptide(L)'
;MNTQTQGIKKSVSKLNEMILAGDVIKAFEEFYHPNVVMQENTQNPTVGFEANLAREKDFVSKAKWNHAEVLGTIVDEEKIEVLSSG
;
A
#
# COMPACT_ATOMS: atom_id res chain seq x y z
N MET A 1 12.48 -16.95 9.18
CA MET A 1 11.36 -16.01 9.38
C MET A 1 10.52 -16.51 10.53
N ASN A 2 10.32 -15.69 11.56
CA ASN A 2 9.47 -16.07 12.69
C ASN A 2 7.99 -15.96 12.27
N THR A 3 7.07 -16.34 13.16
CA THR A 3 5.62 -16.34 12.88
C THR A 3 5.09 -14.95 12.53
N GLN A 4 5.69 -13.90 13.10
CA GLN A 4 5.32 -12.51 12.83
C GLN A 4 5.77 -12.07 11.44
N THR A 5 7.02 -12.33 11.04
CA THR A 5 7.50 -12.06 9.67
C THR A 5 6.64 -12.76 8.62
N GLN A 6 6.21 -14.00 8.89
CA GLN A 6 5.32 -14.75 7.99
C GLN A 6 3.94 -14.12 7.86
N GLY A 7 3.38 -13.60 8.97
CA GLY A 7 2.13 -12.85 8.97
C GLY A 7 2.21 -11.57 8.14
N ILE A 8 3.27 -10.77 8.33
CA ILE A 8 3.49 -9.53 7.58
C ILE A 8 3.64 -9.84 6.09
N LYS A 9 4.45 -10.84 5.73
CA LYS A 9 4.62 -11.24 4.32
C LYS A 9 3.29 -11.59 3.67
N LYS A 10 2.43 -12.34 4.36
CA LYS A 10 1.10 -12.70 3.83
C LYS A 10 0.24 -11.46 3.59
N SER A 11 0.21 -10.52 4.53
CA SER A 11 -0.53 -9.26 4.37
C SER A 11 0.00 -8.42 3.22
N VAL A 12 1.32 -8.28 3.08
CA VAL A 12 1.93 -7.52 1.98
C VAL A 12 1.67 -8.19 0.62
N SER A 13 1.78 -9.51 0.53
CA SER A 13 1.42 -10.24 -0.70
C SER A 13 -0.04 -10.00 -1.08
N LYS A 14 -0.95 -10.04 -0.11
CA LYS A 14 -2.38 -9.82 -0.38
C LYS A 14 -2.69 -8.38 -0.77
N LEU A 15 -2.08 -7.40 -0.11
CA LEU A 15 -2.14 -5.99 -0.47
C LEU A 15 -1.73 -5.79 -1.94
N ASN A 16 -0.59 -6.36 -2.33
CA ASN A 16 -0.09 -6.26 -3.70
C ASN A 16 -1.05 -6.88 -4.73
N GLU A 17 -1.60 -8.07 -4.46
CA GLU A 17 -2.60 -8.70 -5.33
C GLU A 17 -3.81 -7.79 -5.57
N MET A 18 -4.32 -7.15 -4.52
CA MET A 18 -5.49 -6.27 -4.62
C MET A 18 -5.18 -4.98 -5.36
N ILE A 19 -4.00 -4.39 -5.15
CA ILE A 19 -3.55 -3.22 -5.90
C ILE A 19 -3.45 -3.53 -7.40
N LEU A 20 -2.83 -4.66 -7.77
CA LEU A 20 -2.71 -5.10 -9.16
C LEU A 20 -4.07 -5.42 -9.81
N ALA A 21 -5.05 -5.86 -9.02
CA ALA A 21 -6.42 -6.08 -9.48
C ALA A 21 -7.23 -4.77 -9.62
N GLY A 22 -6.68 -3.61 -9.24
CA GLY A 22 -7.37 -2.33 -9.23
C GLY A 22 -8.28 -2.10 -8.01
N ASP A 23 -8.27 -3.01 -7.04
CA ASP A 23 -9.05 -2.94 -5.79
C ASP A 23 -8.36 -2.06 -4.73
N VAL A 24 -7.69 -0.98 -5.14
CA VAL A 24 -6.83 -0.13 -4.29
C VAL A 24 -7.57 0.39 -3.05
N ILE A 25 -8.80 0.87 -3.21
CA ILE A 25 -9.59 1.42 -2.09
C ILE A 25 -9.97 0.34 -1.08
N LYS A 26 -10.33 -0.86 -1.54
CA LYS A 26 -10.63 -1.98 -0.64
C LYS A 26 -9.37 -2.45 0.09
N ALA A 27 -8.25 -2.50 -0.61
CA ALA A 27 -6.96 -2.86 -0.03
C ALA A 27 -6.54 -1.84 1.04
N PHE A 28 -6.81 -0.56 0.79
CA PHE A 28 -6.59 0.50 1.76
C PHE A 28 -7.41 0.23 3.03
N GLU A 29 -8.71 0.01 2.90
CA GLU A 29 -9.62 -0.22 4.02
C GLU A 29 -9.28 -1.50 4.82
N GLU A 30 -8.74 -2.52 4.16
CA GLU A 30 -8.38 -3.79 4.79
C GLU A 30 -7.03 -3.76 5.53
N PHE A 31 -6.01 -3.09 4.97
CA PHE A 31 -4.64 -3.22 5.46
C PHE A 31 -4.09 -1.99 6.20
N TYR A 32 -4.71 -0.82 6.06
CA TYR A 32 -4.14 0.41 6.61
C TYR A 32 -4.65 0.67 8.03
N HIS A 33 -3.72 0.94 8.94
CA HIS A 33 -4.03 1.24 10.33
C HIS A 33 -4.71 2.62 10.47
N PRO A 34 -5.62 2.85 11.44
CA PRO A 34 -6.26 4.16 11.66
C PRO A 34 -5.30 5.35 11.78
N ASN A 35 -4.12 5.11 12.35
CA ASN A 35 -3.05 6.11 12.53
C ASN A 35 -2.02 6.12 11.40
N VAL A 36 -2.36 5.63 10.20
CA VAL A 36 -1.43 5.58 9.08
C VAL A 36 -0.93 6.96 8.69
N VAL A 37 0.35 7.04 8.36
CA VAL A 37 1.00 8.24 7.81
C VAL A 37 1.60 7.84 6.47
N MET A 38 1.15 8.46 5.39
CA MET A 38 1.73 8.26 4.05
C MET A 38 2.39 9.53 3.57
N GLN A 39 3.43 9.38 2.76
CA GLN A 39 4.18 10.50 2.21
C GLN A 39 4.64 10.17 0.79
N GLU A 40 4.38 11.09 -0.13
CA GLU A 40 5.06 11.12 -1.42
C GLU A 40 6.42 11.79 -1.26
N ASN A 41 7.43 11.35 -2.01
CA ASN A 41 8.84 11.74 -1.86
C ASN A 41 9.10 13.25 -1.61
N THR A 42 8.33 14.13 -2.24
CA THR A 42 8.52 15.59 -2.18
C THR A 42 7.42 16.34 -1.43
N GLN A 43 6.40 15.65 -0.92
CA GLN A 43 5.24 16.27 -0.28
C GLN A 43 5.28 16.09 1.23
N ASN A 44 4.51 16.93 1.93
CA ASN A 44 4.27 16.75 3.36
C ASN A 44 3.48 15.45 3.60
N PRO A 45 3.71 14.77 4.74
CA PRO A 45 2.99 13.56 5.08
C PRO A 45 1.48 13.84 5.26
N THR A 46 0.65 12.92 4.77
CA THR A 46 -0.78 12.88 5.06
C THR A 46 -1.01 11.96 6.26
N VAL A 47 -1.63 12.48 7.30
CA VAL A 47 -1.77 11.80 8.60
C VAL A 47 -3.21 11.36 8.81
N GLY A 48 -3.38 10.10 9.20
CA GLY A 48 -4.67 9.51 9.55
C GLY A 48 -5.37 8.82 8.39
N PHE A 49 -6.15 7.80 8.71
CA PHE A 49 -6.83 6.95 7.75
C PHE A 49 -7.79 7.71 6.82
N GLU A 50 -8.67 8.56 7.35
CA GLU A 50 -9.66 9.29 6.54
C GLU A 50 -9.03 10.25 5.53
N ALA A 51 -7.97 10.97 5.96
CA ALA A 51 -7.26 11.90 5.08
C ALA A 51 -6.54 11.16 3.94
N ASN A 52 -5.92 10.02 4.26
CA ASN A 52 -5.27 9.19 3.26
C ASN A 52 -6.28 8.51 2.32
N LEU A 53 -7.41 8.02 2.84
CA LEU A 53 -8.47 7.40 2.05
C LEU A 53 -9.09 8.40 1.06
N ALA A 54 -9.33 9.63 1.49
CA ALA A 54 -9.83 10.69 0.60
C ALA A 54 -8.83 11.00 -0.53
N ARG A 55 -7.54 11.09 -0.20
CA ARG A 55 -6.45 11.28 -1.17
C ARG A 55 -6.37 10.12 -2.16
N GLU A 56 -6.46 8.88 -1.67
CA GLU A 56 -6.39 7.67 -2.50
C GLU A 56 -7.59 7.57 -3.46
N LYS A 57 -8.81 7.89 -2.98
CA LYS A 57 -10.02 7.95 -3.84
C LYS A 57 -9.86 8.98 -4.95
N ASP A 58 -9.33 10.16 -4.64
CA ASP A 58 -9.05 11.19 -5.64
C ASP A 58 -8.00 10.72 -6.67
N PHE A 59 -6.91 10.09 -6.21
CA PHE A 59 -5.87 9.53 -7.08
C PHE A 59 -6.42 8.46 -8.03
N VAL A 60 -7.10 7.43 -7.49
CA VAL A 60 -7.66 6.33 -8.27
C VAL A 60 -8.68 6.82 -9.30
N SER A 61 -9.46 7.86 -8.98
CA SER A 61 -10.42 8.45 -9.93
C SER A 61 -9.76 9.12 -11.15
N LYS A 62 -8.50 9.55 -11.01
CA LYS A 62 -7.72 10.25 -12.04
C LYS A 62 -6.70 9.35 -12.72
N ALA A 63 -6.30 8.27 -12.07
CA ALA A 63 -5.28 7.35 -12.54
C ALA A 63 -5.85 6.39 -13.59
N LYS A 64 -5.07 6.15 -14.65
CA LYS A 64 -5.32 5.08 -15.61
C LYS A 64 -4.26 4.01 -15.44
N TRP A 65 -4.68 2.81 -15.04
CA TRP A 65 -3.82 1.64 -14.94
C TRP A 65 -3.55 1.09 -16.33
N ASN A 66 -2.30 1.18 -16.79
CA ASN A 66 -1.88 0.58 -18.06
C ASN A 66 -1.20 -0.77 -17.82
N HIS A 67 -0.24 -0.80 -16.91
CA HIS A 67 0.46 -2.00 -16.49
C HIS A 67 1.11 -1.74 -15.13
N ALA A 68 1.21 -2.76 -14.29
CA ALA A 68 1.97 -2.72 -13.05
C ALA A 68 2.46 -4.13 -12.74
N GLU A 69 3.69 -4.23 -12.21
CA GLU A 69 4.31 -5.48 -11.80
C GLU A 69 5.07 -5.27 -10.49
N VAL A 70 4.99 -6.27 -9.61
CA VAL A 70 5.78 -6.31 -8.38
C VAL A 70 7.13 -6.97 -8.70
N LEU A 71 8.20 -6.17 -8.67
CA LEU A 71 9.56 -6.65 -9.00
C LEU A 71 10.25 -7.34 -7.81
N GLY A 72 9.84 -7.00 -6.60
CA GLY A 72 10.40 -7.56 -5.38
C GLY A 72 9.59 -7.15 -4.16
N THR A 73 9.70 -7.94 -3.10
CA THR A 73 9.08 -7.63 -1.80
C THR A 73 10.09 -7.96 -0.71
N ILE A 74 10.45 -6.96 0.09
CA ILE A 74 11.32 -7.11 1.25
C ILE A 74 10.46 -6.89 2.49
N VAL A 75 10.53 -7.85 3.41
CA VAL A 75 9.78 -7.81 4.67
C VAL A 75 10.77 -7.90 5.80
N ASP A 76 10.87 -6.82 6.57
CA ASP A 76 11.60 -6.76 7.82
C ASP A 76 10.65 -6.31 8.94
N GLU A 77 10.89 -6.75 10.16
CA GLU A 77 10.04 -6.48 11.32
C GLU A 77 10.09 -5.01 11.76
N GLU A 78 11.17 -4.31 11.39
CA GLU A 78 11.33 -2.88 11.63
C GLU A 78 10.87 -2.01 10.44
N LYS A 79 10.84 -2.55 9.21
CA LYS A 79 10.56 -1.79 7.99
C LYS A 79 9.95 -2.64 6.87
N ILE A 80 8.86 -2.16 6.26
CA ILE A 80 8.26 -2.75 5.06
C ILE A 80 8.53 -1.83 3.87
N GLU A 81 9.14 -2.35 2.81
CA GLU A 81 9.36 -1.64 1.55
C GLU A 81 8.80 -2.45 0.38
N VAL A 82 7.97 -1.81 -0.45
CA VAL A 82 7.44 -2.37 -1.70
C VAL A 82 7.91 -1.50 -2.85
N LEU A 83 8.50 -2.12 -3.87
CA LEU A 83 8.94 -1.46 -5.10
C LEU A 83 8.02 -1.88 -6.25
N SER A 84 7.34 -0.92 -6.87
CA SER A 84 6.49 -1.13 -8.05
C SER A 84 6.85 -0.14 -9.15
N SER A 85 6.92 -0.60 -10.40
CA SER A 85 7.04 0.26 -11.60
C SER A 85 5.69 0.37 -12.31
N GLY A 86 5.32 1.58 -12.74
CA GLY A 86 4.11 1.89 -13.52
C GLY A 86 4.43 2.55 -14.85
#